data_AF-A0A2E6A6Q1-F1
#
_entry.id   AF-A0A2E6A6Q1-F1
#
_cell.length_a   1.000
_cell.length_b   1.000
_cell.length_c   1.000
_cell.angle_alpha   90.00
_cell.angle_beta   90.00
_cell.angle_gamma   90.00
#
_symmetry.space_group_name_H-M   'P 1'
#
loop_
_entity.id
_entity.type
_entity.pdbx_description
1 polymer ?
#
loop_
_entity_poly.entity_id
_entity_poly.type
_entity_poly.pdbx_seq_one_letter_code
_entity_poly.pdbx_strand_id
1 'polypeptide(L)'
;MIALDQTTEELGATRVIPGSHLWDDYREGGDPGASIAAELMSGSALVYSGKVLHGGGANRTGDRWRNAMHLSFVLGWLTPEDANSMQYTADEIAHLPERSKRLLGHSSYDPGPHHGGRLWLKDFEAWSA
;
A
#
# COMPACT_ATOMS: atom_id res chain seq x y z
N MET A 1 2.21 -1.08 5.37
CA MET A 1 3.62 -1.38 5.74
C MET A 1 3.71 -2.76 6.33
N ILE A 2 4.56 -3.62 5.79
CA ILE A 2 4.79 -5.00 6.26
C ILE A 2 6.18 -5.07 6.88
N ALA A 3 6.27 -5.55 8.11
CA ALA A 3 7.54 -5.76 8.80
C ALA A 3 8.22 -7.02 8.26
N LEU A 4 9.41 -6.86 7.65
CA LEU A 4 10.21 -8.02 7.22
C LEU A 4 10.99 -8.59 8.40
N ASP A 5 11.49 -7.70 9.26
CA ASP A 5 12.03 -8.01 10.58
C ASP A 5 11.23 -7.29 11.67
N GLN A 6 11.44 -7.63 12.94
CA GLN A 6 10.81 -6.91 14.04
C GLN A 6 11.15 -5.41 13.99
N THR A 7 10.14 -4.55 14.11
CA THR A 7 10.31 -3.10 14.19
C THR A 7 9.85 -2.59 15.55
N THR A 8 10.73 -1.88 16.27
CA THR A 8 10.43 -1.22 17.55
C THR A 8 10.45 0.30 17.41
N GLU A 9 9.95 1.03 18.40
CA GLU A 9 10.04 2.49 18.40
C GLU A 9 11.48 3.00 18.27
N GLU A 10 12.41 2.37 19.01
CA GLU A 10 13.84 2.70 18.96
C GLU A 10 14.45 2.47 17.57
N LEU A 11 14.04 1.41 16.88
CA LEU A 11 14.51 1.07 15.53
C LEU A 11 13.80 1.91 14.44
N GLY A 12 12.95 2.86 14.82
CA GLY A 12 12.26 3.74 13.88
C GLY A 12 11.00 3.12 13.27
N ALA A 13 10.23 2.37 14.07
CA ALA A 13 8.89 1.91 13.68
C ALA A 13 8.06 3.06 13.07
N THR A 14 7.22 2.73 12.09
CA THR A 14 6.32 3.71 11.46
C THR A 14 5.44 4.34 12.54
N ARG A 15 5.37 5.67 12.56
CA ARG A 15 4.54 6.42 13.49
C ARG A 15 3.26 6.84 12.81
N VAL A 16 2.15 6.79 13.53
CA VAL A 16 0.82 7.19 13.06
C VAL A 16 0.15 8.09 14.07
N ILE A 17 -0.68 9.04 13.63
CA ILE A 17 -1.60 9.77 14.50
C ILE A 17 -2.98 9.11 14.36
N PRO A 18 -3.45 8.29 15.33
CA PRO A 18 -4.77 7.66 15.25
C PRO A 18 -5.88 8.71 15.13
N GLY A 19 -6.92 8.40 14.35
CA GLY A 19 -8.05 9.33 14.13
C GLY A 19 -7.78 10.46 13.13
N SER A 20 -6.52 10.74 12.75
CA SER A 20 -6.18 11.82 11.79
C SER A 20 -6.84 11.69 10.42
N HIS A 21 -7.26 10.48 10.01
CA HIS A 21 -8.02 10.26 8.77
C HIS A 21 -9.41 10.92 8.75
N LEU A 22 -9.93 11.29 9.93
CA LEU A 22 -11.21 11.97 10.12
C LEU A 22 -11.08 13.48 10.22
N TRP A 23 -9.87 14.03 10.16
CA TRP A 23 -9.68 15.48 10.22
C TRP A 23 -10.13 16.14 8.92
N ASP A 24 -10.75 17.31 9.06
CA ASP A 24 -11.20 18.13 7.94
C ASP A 24 -10.07 19.00 7.36
N ASP A 25 -9.02 19.25 8.15
CA ASP A 25 -7.90 20.12 7.81
C ASP A 25 -6.56 19.52 8.25
N TYR A 26 -5.60 19.54 7.33
CA TYR A 26 -4.25 18.97 7.51
C TYR A 26 -3.15 20.05 7.47
N ARG A 27 -3.50 21.34 7.31
CA ARG A 27 -2.53 22.42 7.07
C ARG A 27 -1.50 22.60 8.18
N GLU A 28 -1.88 22.37 9.44
CA GLU A 28 -0.98 22.57 10.56
C GLU A 28 0.00 21.41 10.76
N GLY A 29 -0.20 20.27 10.09
CA GLY A 29 0.64 19.08 10.25
C GLY A 29 0.58 18.55 11.68
N GLY A 30 -0.18 17.48 11.93
CA GLY A 30 -0.49 17.02 13.28
C GLY A 30 0.73 16.90 14.21
N ASP A 31 0.51 17.14 15.51
CA ASP A 31 1.57 17.11 16.54
C ASP A 31 2.35 15.79 16.50
N PRO A 32 3.68 15.81 16.28
CA PRO A 32 4.51 14.62 16.36
C PRO A 32 4.39 13.89 17.70
N GLY A 33 4.13 14.60 18.80
CA GLY A 33 3.88 14.03 20.13
C GLY A 33 2.59 13.22 20.23
N ALA A 34 1.60 13.51 19.38
CA ALA A 34 0.35 12.75 19.29
C ALA A 34 0.50 11.46 18.45
N SER A 35 1.66 11.25 17.81
CA SER A 35 1.90 10.05 17.04
C SER A 35 2.32 8.87 17.92
N ILE A 36 1.89 7.66 17.56
CA ILE A 36 2.21 6.40 18.23
C ILE A 36 3.06 5.56 17.27
N ALA A 37 4.13 4.94 17.79
CA ALA A 37 4.93 3.99 17.03
C ALA A 37 4.16 2.66 16.86
N ALA A 38 4.01 2.21 15.61
CA ALA A 38 3.47 0.90 15.29
C ALA A 38 4.60 -0.14 15.37
N GLU A 39 4.86 -0.64 16.58
CA GLU A 39 5.77 -1.77 16.75
C GLU A 39 5.15 -3.04 16.18
N LEU A 40 5.95 -3.81 15.43
CA LEU A 40 5.48 -4.96 14.66
C LEU A 40 6.48 -6.10 14.82
N MET A 41 5.96 -7.31 14.98
CA MET A 41 6.75 -8.53 14.81
C MET A 41 7.02 -8.78 13.32
N SER A 42 8.07 -9.53 12.99
CA SER A 42 8.32 -9.99 11.61
C SER A 42 7.05 -10.68 11.04
N GLY A 43 6.70 -10.33 9.81
CA GLY A 43 5.48 -10.78 9.12
C GLY A 43 4.20 -10.02 9.48
N SER A 44 4.21 -9.19 10.53
CA SER A 44 3.05 -8.35 10.87
C SER A 44 2.94 -7.14 9.93
N ALA A 45 1.73 -6.60 9.79
CA ALA A 45 1.48 -5.45 8.93
C ALA A 45 0.68 -4.36 9.64
N LEU A 46 1.11 -3.11 9.44
CA LEU A 46 0.32 -1.93 9.71
C LEU A 46 -0.48 -1.58 8.45
N VAL A 47 -1.80 -1.65 8.55
CA VAL A 47 -2.75 -1.27 7.50
C VAL A 47 -3.37 0.08 7.85
N TYR A 48 -3.30 1.03 6.92
CA TYR A 48 -3.84 2.38 7.10
C TYR A 48 -4.27 2.96 5.75
N SER A 49 -5.20 3.91 5.79
CA SER A 49 -5.63 4.63 4.59
C SER A 49 -4.67 5.77 4.25
N GLY A 50 -4.70 6.24 2.99
CA GLY A 50 -3.90 7.40 2.55
C GLY A 50 -4.23 8.72 3.27
N LYS A 51 -5.31 8.78 4.07
CA LYS A 51 -5.67 9.96 4.88
C LYS A 51 -5.03 9.98 6.28
N VAL A 52 -4.42 8.88 6.72
CA VAL A 52 -3.78 8.85 8.05
C VAL A 52 -2.47 9.63 7.99
N LEU A 53 -2.31 10.62 8.87
CA LEU A 53 -1.00 11.25 9.10
C LEU A 53 -0.06 10.21 9.70
N HIS A 54 1.05 9.96 9.01
CA HIS A 54 2.04 8.97 9.37
C HIS A 54 3.42 9.35 8.85
N GLY A 55 4.46 8.70 9.38
CA GLY A 55 5.83 8.88 8.93
C GLY A 55 6.75 7.79 9.46
N GLY A 56 7.93 7.65 8.87
CA GLY A 56 8.97 6.79 9.44
C GLY A 56 9.44 7.34 10.78
N GLY A 57 9.56 6.48 11.80
CA GLY A 57 10.23 6.86 13.04
C GLY A 57 11.74 7.04 12.81
N ALA A 58 12.36 7.92 13.58
CA ALA A 58 13.82 8.02 13.59
C ALA A 58 14.42 6.72 14.14
N ASN A 59 15.34 6.11 13.39
CA ASN A 59 16.15 5.00 13.91
C ASN A 59 17.20 5.57 14.87
N ARG A 60 17.14 5.16 16.14
CA ARG A 60 18.02 5.62 17.21
C ARG A 60 19.04 4.55 17.62
N THR A 61 19.06 3.42 16.93
CA THR A 61 20.05 2.37 17.14
C THR A 61 21.34 2.70 16.38
N GLY A 62 22.48 2.22 16.89
CA GLY A 62 23.80 2.47 16.26
C GLY A 62 24.20 1.43 15.22
N ASP A 63 23.56 0.26 15.23
CA ASP A 63 24.04 -0.96 14.57
C ASP A 63 22.94 -1.77 13.86
N ARG A 64 21.67 -1.36 13.97
CA ARG A 64 20.53 -2.06 13.35
C ARG A 64 19.86 -1.22 12.28
N TRP A 65 19.35 -1.89 11.25
CA TRP A 65 18.58 -1.27 10.17
C TRP A 65 17.16 -1.83 10.16
N ARG A 66 16.19 -0.96 9.90
CA ARG A 66 14.78 -1.34 9.82
C ARG A 66 14.46 -1.88 8.43
N ASN A 67 14.16 -3.17 8.35
CA ASN A 67 13.71 -3.81 7.11
C ASN A 67 12.19 -3.94 7.10
N ALA A 68 11.56 -3.24 6.17
CA ALA A 68 10.12 -3.26 5.97
C ALA A 68 9.77 -3.08 4.49
N MET A 69 8.64 -3.65 4.07
CA MET A 69 8.11 -3.53 2.72
C MET A 69 6.89 -2.61 2.71
N HIS A 70 6.90 -1.65 1.78
CA HIS A 70 5.71 -0.88 1.46
C HIS A 70 4.89 -1.63 0.40
N LEU A 71 3.58 -1.71 0.64
CA LEU A 71 2.61 -2.23 -0.33
C LEU A 71 1.38 -1.34 -0.20
N SER A 72 1.01 -0.69 -1.30
CA SER A 72 -0.15 0.18 -1.40
C SER A 72 -1.14 -0.36 -2.43
N PHE A 73 -2.41 -0.01 -2.23
CA PHE A 73 -3.46 -0.28 -3.20
C PHE A 73 -4.11 1.06 -3.56
N VAL A 74 -4.38 1.24 -4.85
CA VAL A 74 -5.16 2.37 -5.35
C VAL A 74 -6.40 1.84 -6.04
N LEU A 75 -7.40 2.72 -6.19
CA LEU A 75 -8.60 2.40 -6.96
C LEU A 75 -8.21 2.16 -8.42
N GLY A 76 -8.90 1.25 -9.12
CA GLY A 76 -8.53 0.85 -10.48
C GLY A 76 -8.61 1.96 -11.54
N TRP A 77 -9.20 3.12 -11.19
CA TRP A 77 -9.20 4.33 -11.99
C TRP A 77 -8.10 5.35 -11.65
N LEU A 78 -7.23 5.03 -10.70
CA LEU A 78 -6.05 5.82 -10.36
C LEU A 78 -4.80 5.14 -10.92
N THR A 79 -3.85 5.94 -11.39
CA THR A 79 -2.55 5.43 -11.85
C THR A 79 -1.73 4.91 -10.66
N PRO A 80 -1.25 3.65 -10.68
CA PRO A 80 -0.35 3.14 -9.65
C PRO A 80 1.01 3.84 -9.66
N GLU A 81 1.71 3.76 -8.53
CA GLU A 81 3.09 4.27 -8.40
C GLU A 81 4.06 3.46 -9.27
N ASP A 82 3.93 2.13 -9.26
CA ASP A 82 4.72 1.21 -10.08
C ASP A 82 3.96 0.79 -11.34
N ALA A 83 4.66 0.83 -12.48
CA ALA A 83 4.12 0.41 -13.77
C ALA A 83 4.20 -1.11 -13.97
N ASN A 84 3.62 -1.88 -13.05
CA ASN A 84 3.67 -3.36 -13.05
C ASN A 84 3.23 -3.98 -14.38
N SER A 85 2.21 -3.42 -15.03
CA SER A 85 1.68 -3.88 -16.32
C SER A 85 2.67 -3.74 -17.49
N MET A 86 3.76 -2.97 -17.31
CA MET A 86 4.88 -2.86 -18.24
C MET A 86 6.12 -3.60 -17.76
N GLN A 87 6.25 -3.82 -16.45
CA GLN A 87 7.39 -4.54 -15.86
C GLN A 87 7.28 -6.05 -16.08
N TYR A 88 6.06 -6.59 -16.07
CA TYR A 88 5.80 -8.00 -16.27
C TYR A 88 5.09 -8.24 -17.59
N THR A 89 5.44 -9.32 -18.26
CA THR A 89 4.73 -9.85 -19.42
C THR A 89 3.59 -10.77 -18.98
N ALA A 90 2.63 -11.04 -19.87
CA ALA A 90 1.51 -11.96 -19.56
C ALA A 90 2.00 -13.38 -19.24
N ASP A 91 3.05 -13.85 -19.93
CA ASP A 91 3.59 -15.19 -19.76
C ASP A 91 4.29 -15.36 -18.40
N GLU A 92 5.06 -14.37 -17.95
CA GLU A 92 5.75 -14.40 -16.65
C GLU A 92 4.78 -14.58 -15.48
N ILE A 93 3.59 -13.98 -15.59
CA ILE A 93 2.59 -14.01 -14.52
C ILE A 93 1.45 -15.00 -14.76
N ALA A 94 1.50 -15.79 -15.84
CA ALA A 94 0.41 -16.69 -16.23
C ALA A 94 0.04 -17.69 -15.11
N HIS A 95 1.03 -18.11 -14.33
CA HIS A 95 0.88 -19.02 -13.19
C HIS A 95 0.27 -18.39 -11.93
N LEU A 96 0.16 -17.07 -11.84
CA LEU A 96 -0.37 -16.39 -10.67
C LEU A 96 -1.89 -16.52 -10.57
N PRO A 97 -2.50 -16.38 -9.37
CA PRO A 97 -3.94 -16.28 -9.24
C PRO A 97 -4.52 -15.06 -9.99
N GLU A 98 -5.75 -15.19 -10.47
CA GLU A 98 -6.47 -14.13 -11.21
C GLU A 98 -6.54 -12.80 -10.48
N ARG A 99 -6.66 -12.86 -9.16
CA ARG A 99 -6.67 -11.64 -8.34
C ARG A 99 -5.33 -10.92 -8.40
N SER A 100 -4.21 -11.65 -8.38
CA SER A 100 -2.86 -11.08 -8.42
C SER A 100 -2.58 -10.43 -9.78
N LYS A 101 -2.93 -11.12 -10.87
CA LYS A 101 -2.82 -10.57 -12.24
C LYS A 101 -3.61 -9.27 -12.39
N ARG A 102 -4.83 -9.23 -11.84
CA ARG A 102 -5.66 -8.01 -11.76
C ARG A 102 -4.96 -6.87 -11.05
N LEU A 103 -4.38 -7.14 -9.88
CA LEU A 103 -3.70 -6.13 -9.06
C LEU A 103 -2.41 -5.62 -9.73
N LEU A 104 -1.77 -6.44 -10.57
CA LEU A 104 -0.61 -6.05 -11.38
C LEU A 104 -0.99 -5.29 -12.67
N GLY A 105 -2.27 -5.04 -12.92
CA GLY A 105 -2.73 -4.29 -14.09
C GLY A 105 -2.84 -5.09 -15.38
N HIS A 106 -2.88 -6.43 -15.31
CA HIS A 106 -3.03 -7.33 -16.46
C HIS A 106 -4.49 -7.66 -16.80
N SER A 107 -5.40 -6.74 -16.52
CA SER A 107 -6.83 -6.88 -16.78
C SER A 107 -7.48 -5.51 -16.90
N SER A 108 -8.58 -5.44 -17.65
CA SER A 108 -9.44 -4.26 -17.64
C SER A 108 -10.01 -3.98 -16.24
N TYR A 109 -10.11 -2.71 -15.90
CA TYR A 109 -10.88 -2.25 -14.74
C TYR A 109 -12.37 -2.15 -15.11
N ASP A 110 -13.24 -2.82 -14.34
CA ASP A 110 -14.70 -2.71 -14.46
C ASP A 110 -15.27 -1.94 -13.26
N PRO A 111 -15.99 -0.83 -13.47
CA PRO A 111 -16.59 -0.04 -12.39
C PRO A 111 -17.84 -0.66 -11.77
N GLY A 112 -18.40 -1.73 -12.34
CA GLY A 112 -19.59 -2.39 -11.81
C GLY A 112 -19.44 -2.76 -10.33
N PRO A 113 -20.43 -2.48 -9.46
CA PRO A 113 -21.79 -2.01 -9.76
C PRO A 113 -21.95 -0.49 -9.88
N HIS A 114 -20.87 0.30 -9.77
CA HIS A 114 -20.92 1.75 -9.89
C HIS A 114 -21.03 2.20 -11.34
N HIS A 115 -21.53 3.41 -11.56
CA HIS A 115 -21.51 4.05 -12.86
C HIS A 115 -20.09 4.54 -13.18
N GLY A 116 -19.58 4.20 -14.36
CA GLY A 116 -18.25 4.64 -14.80
C GLY A 116 -17.86 4.03 -16.13
N GLY A 117 -16.78 4.55 -16.72
CA GLY A 117 -16.13 3.95 -17.87
C GLY A 117 -15.20 2.79 -17.45
N ARG A 118 -15.09 1.79 -18.31
CA ARG A 118 -14.01 0.78 -18.18
C ARG A 118 -12.68 1.42 -18.53
N LEU A 119 -11.62 1.00 -17.84
CA LEU A 119 -10.25 1.45 -18.09
C LEU A 119 -9.37 0.26 -18.40
N TRP A 120 -8.20 0.52 -18.97
CA TRP A 120 -7.23 -0.53 -19.34
C TRP A 120 -7.81 -1.57 -20.29
N LEU A 121 -8.55 -1.10 -21.33
CA LEU A 121 -9.34 -1.90 -22.28
C LEU A 121 -8.50 -2.96 -23.03
N LYS A 122 -8.29 -4.08 -22.35
CA LYS A 122 -7.57 -5.26 -22.81
C LYS A 122 -8.32 -6.48 -22.30
N ASP A 123 -8.64 -7.38 -23.21
CA ASP A 123 -9.33 -8.66 -22.97
C ASP A 123 -10.62 -8.51 -22.12
N PHE A 124 -11.73 -8.16 -22.79
CA PHE A 124 -13.05 -7.97 -22.15
C PHE A 124 -13.72 -9.25 -21.65
N GLU A 125 -13.17 -10.40 -22.01
CA GLU A 125 -13.63 -11.68 -21.49
C GLU A 125 -13.23 -11.76 -20.01
N ALA A 126 -14.14 -12.22 -19.15
CA ALA A 126 -13.73 -12.66 -17.84
C ALA A 126 -12.65 -13.73 -18.07
N TRP A 127 -11.45 -13.55 -17.49
CA TRP A 127 -10.36 -14.53 -17.61
C TRP A 127 -10.94 -15.93 -17.38
N SER A 128 -11.09 -16.69 -18.46
CA SER A 128 -11.64 -18.04 -18.42
C SER A 128 -10.53 -18.95 -17.96
N ALA A 129 -10.73 -19.60 -16.82
CA ALA A 129 -9.88 -20.68 -16.34
C ALA A 129 -9.80 -21.83 -17.36
#